data_AF-U5DDV6-F1
#
_entry.id   AF-U5DDV6-F1
#
_cell.length_a   1.000
_cell.length_b   1.000
_cell.length_c   1.000
_cell.angle_alpha   90.00
_cell.angle_beta   90.00
_cell.angle_gamma   90.00
#
_symmetry.space_group_name_H-M   'P 1'
#
loop_
_entity.id
_entity.type
_entity.pdbx_description
1 polymer ?
#
loop_
_entity_poly.entity_id
_entity_poly.type
_entity_poly.pdbx_seq_one_letter_code
_entity_poly.pdbx_strand_id
1 'polypeptide(L)'
;MKRKDFLKIPEPFYSESDWLSIQLTNVSGSIVFLQQEVVVMSYITWVLDTEDGFDAYDPLGKIVILGDEGNIEESNTYLDAFFEALAEGAKHIKSGEVIVIDPLIEPDVIVFDFTLEKLVVNYGIWKAVVSDKEKFMSDLRRAVQEFVTILDELVTQQGQKKRALAKLRNFLDETHD
;
A
#
# COMPACT_ATOMS: atom_id res chain seq x y z
N MET A 1 -22.96 22.71 -4.13
CA MET A 1 -21.85 21.91 -3.57
C MET A 1 -22.30 20.46 -3.53
N LYS A 2 -21.98 19.67 -4.57
CA LYS A 2 -22.37 18.25 -4.64
C LYS A 2 -21.38 17.43 -3.81
N ARG A 3 -21.89 16.49 -3.01
CA ARG A 3 -21.06 15.55 -2.24
C ARG A 3 -20.33 14.65 -3.24
N LYS A 4 -19.03 14.47 -3.04
CA LYS A 4 -18.19 13.51 -3.78
C LYS A 4 -18.61 12.11 -3.36
N ASP A 5 -18.92 11.26 -4.34
CA ASP A 5 -19.38 9.90 -4.12
C ASP A 5 -18.20 8.96 -4.38
N PHE A 6 -17.40 8.74 -3.33
CA PHE A 6 -16.35 7.72 -3.36
C PHE A 6 -17.00 6.33 -3.38
N LEU A 7 -16.57 5.46 -4.30
CA LEU A 7 -16.87 4.03 -4.21
C LEU A 7 -16.38 3.53 -2.84
N LYS A 8 -17.28 2.89 -2.11
CA LYS A 8 -17.00 2.37 -0.76
C LYS A 8 -15.74 1.51 -0.81
N ILE A 9 -14.84 1.86 0.12
CA ILE A 9 -13.71 1.07 0.61
C ILE A 9 -14.04 -0.42 0.48
N PRO A 10 -13.23 -1.28 -0.17
CA PRO A 10 -13.27 -2.69 0.15
C PRO A 10 -13.00 -2.75 1.66
N GLU A 11 -14.00 -3.16 2.45
CA GLU A 11 -13.78 -3.42 3.87
C GLU A 11 -12.49 -4.24 3.98
N PRO A 12 -11.57 -3.88 4.88
CA PRO A 12 -10.32 -4.61 5.02
C PRO A 12 -10.69 -6.09 5.14
N PHE A 13 -10.16 -6.91 4.24
CA PHE A 13 -10.40 -8.35 4.23
C PHE A 13 -9.85 -8.89 5.55
N TYR A 14 -10.72 -9.03 6.55
CA TYR A 14 -10.38 -9.59 7.84
C TYR A 14 -10.09 -11.08 7.61
N SER A 15 -8.83 -11.51 7.68
CA SER A 15 -8.57 -12.93 7.87
C SER A 15 -8.94 -13.27 9.30
N GLU A 16 -9.91 -14.17 9.48
CA GLU A 16 -10.14 -14.79 10.78
C GLU A 16 -8.84 -15.44 11.26
N SER A 17 -8.42 -15.10 12.48
CA SER A 17 -7.43 -15.78 13.33
C SER A 17 -6.01 -15.18 13.38
N ASP A 18 -5.79 -14.32 14.38
CA ASP A 18 -4.65 -14.45 15.30
C ASP A 18 -4.98 -13.70 16.61
N TRP A 19 -5.69 -14.39 17.50
CA TRP A 19 -6.12 -13.85 18.79
C TRP A 19 -5.06 -14.10 19.86
N LEU A 20 -4.22 -13.10 20.17
CA LEU A 20 -3.35 -13.17 21.36
C LEU A 20 -4.17 -12.92 22.62
N SER A 21 -4.38 -13.97 23.42
CA SER A 21 -5.06 -13.88 24.72
C SER A 21 -4.04 -13.55 25.81
N ILE A 22 -4.12 -12.37 26.39
CA ILE A 22 -3.35 -12.01 27.60
C ILE A 22 -4.20 -12.34 28.83
N GLN A 23 -3.69 -13.22 29.69
CA GLN A 23 -4.32 -13.53 30.98
C GLN A 23 -3.78 -12.60 32.06
N LEU A 24 -4.66 -11.81 32.68
CA LEU A 24 -4.36 -11.09 33.91
C LEU A 24 -5.29 -11.59 35.02
N THR A 25 -4.71 -12.05 36.13
CA THR A 25 -5.45 -12.41 37.34
C THR A 25 -5.60 -11.19 38.23
N ASN A 26 -6.83 -10.84 38.60
CA ASN A 26 -7.08 -9.85 39.64
C ASN A 26 -7.21 -10.53 41.02
N VAL A 27 -7.10 -9.72 42.07
CA VAL A 27 -7.08 -10.17 43.48
C VAL A 27 -8.40 -10.82 43.93
N SER A 28 -9.47 -10.75 43.13
CA SER A 28 -10.76 -11.40 43.41
C SER A 28 -10.95 -12.76 42.72
N GLY A 29 -9.91 -13.31 42.06
CA GLY A 29 -10.00 -14.63 41.42
C GLY A 29 -10.88 -14.65 40.17
N SER A 30 -11.19 -13.49 39.58
CA SER A 30 -11.94 -13.40 38.33
C SER A 30 -10.96 -13.23 37.17
N ILE A 31 -11.02 -14.15 36.20
CA ILE A 31 -10.28 -14.00 34.94
C ILE A 31 -11.03 -12.96 34.11
N VAL A 32 -10.38 -11.82 33.86
CA VAL A 32 -10.90 -10.80 32.94
C VAL A 32 -10.21 -11.01 31.60
N PHE A 33 -10.98 -11.39 30.58
CA PHE A 33 -10.51 -11.42 29.21
C PHE A 33 -10.70 -10.04 28.60
N LEU A 34 -9.61 -9.29 28.40
CA LEU A 34 -9.64 -8.09 27.58
C LEU A 34 -9.53 -8.53 26.12
N GLN A 35 -10.65 -8.45 25.39
CA GLN A 35 -10.64 -8.56 23.93
C GLN A 35 -10.04 -7.25 23.39
N GLN A 36 -8.74 -7.25 23.14
CA GLN A 36 -8.09 -6.16 22.44
C GLN A 36 -8.23 -6.46 20.94
N GLU A 37 -9.02 -5.66 20.23
CA GLU A 37 -9.04 -5.68 18.77
C GLU A 37 -7.67 -5.20 18.27
N VAL A 38 -6.87 -6.14 17.77
CA VAL A 38 -5.67 -5.79 17.01
C VAL A 38 -6.16 -5.37 15.62
N VAL A 39 -6.35 -4.07 15.42
CA VAL A 39 -6.56 -3.53 14.07
C VAL A 39 -5.23 -3.69 13.33
N VAL A 40 -5.14 -4.66 12.42
CA VAL A 40 -3.96 -4.83 11.56
C VAL A 40 -3.98 -3.68 10.54
N MET A 41 -3.36 -2.56 10.90
CA MET A 41 -3.27 -1.39 10.01
C MET A 41 -2.32 -1.71 8.84
N SER A 42 -2.77 -1.51 7.60
CA SER A 42 -1.93 -1.62 6.39
C SER A 42 -1.04 -0.39 6.27
N TYR A 43 0.23 -0.54 5.91
CA TYR A 43 1.10 0.60 5.60
C TYR A 43 0.79 1.26 4.27
N ILE A 44 0.09 0.57 3.37
CA ILE A 44 -0.29 1.11 2.07
C ILE A 44 -1.80 1.00 1.91
N THR A 45 -2.41 2.13 1.56
CA THR A 45 -3.82 2.21 1.17
C THR A 45 -3.94 3.05 -0.09
N TRP A 46 -4.93 2.74 -0.92
CA TRP A 46 -5.12 3.44 -2.17
C TRP A 46 -6.59 3.38 -2.60
N VAL A 47 -6.99 4.33 -3.42
CA VAL A 47 -8.35 4.43 -3.98
C VAL A 47 -8.23 4.89 -5.43
N LEU A 48 -8.88 4.15 -6.32
CA LEU A 48 -9.02 4.53 -7.72
C LEU A 48 -10.07 5.62 -7.87
N ASP A 49 -9.76 6.67 -8.65
CA ASP A 49 -10.77 7.65 -9.04
C ASP A 49 -11.62 7.09 -10.19
N THR A 50 -12.93 7.17 -10.02
CA THR A 50 -13.92 6.69 -11.00
C THR A 50 -14.97 7.74 -11.33
N GLU A 51 -14.90 8.96 -10.76
CA GLU A 51 -15.98 9.95 -10.86
C GLU A 51 -16.23 10.42 -12.31
N ASP A 52 -15.17 10.59 -13.10
CA ASP A 52 -15.24 11.08 -14.50
C ASP A 52 -15.19 9.94 -15.56
N GLY A 53 -15.39 8.70 -15.10
CA GLY A 53 -15.12 7.51 -15.91
C GLY A 53 -13.68 7.04 -15.72
N PHE A 54 -13.52 5.73 -15.64
CA PHE A 54 -12.23 5.11 -15.41
C PHE A 54 -11.50 4.81 -16.73
N ASP A 55 -10.24 5.20 -16.80
CA ASP A 55 -9.31 4.80 -17.85
C ASP A 55 -8.26 3.81 -17.29
N ALA A 56 -8.25 2.58 -17.80
CA ALA A 56 -7.26 1.58 -17.38
C ALA A 56 -5.84 1.93 -17.81
N TYR A 57 -5.68 2.78 -18.82
CA TYR A 57 -4.39 3.24 -19.32
C TYR A 57 -3.81 4.38 -18.49
N ASP A 58 -4.67 5.17 -17.86
CA ASP A 58 -4.31 6.31 -17.02
C ASP A 58 -5.07 6.23 -15.67
N PRO A 59 -4.73 5.24 -14.80
CA PRO A 59 -5.47 4.98 -13.57
C PRO A 59 -5.14 6.02 -12.49
N LEU A 60 -5.85 7.15 -12.53
CA LEU A 60 -5.75 8.19 -11.52
C LEU A 60 -6.38 7.77 -10.20
N GLY A 61 -5.82 8.25 -9.10
CA GLY A 61 -6.37 7.97 -7.79
C GLY A 61 -5.65 8.65 -6.65
N LYS A 62 -5.86 8.11 -5.46
CA LYS A 62 -5.21 8.52 -4.23
C LYS A 62 -4.39 7.36 -3.69
N ILE A 63 -3.20 7.66 -3.20
CA ILE A 63 -2.38 6.70 -2.46
C ILE A 63 -1.95 7.30 -1.12
N VAL A 64 -1.90 6.46 -0.09
CA VAL A 64 -1.42 6.83 1.23
C VAL A 64 -0.45 5.76 1.70
N ILE A 65 0.75 6.21 2.06
CA ILE A 65 1.73 5.44 2.81
C ILE A 65 1.63 5.89 4.27
N LEU A 66 1.11 5.01 5.11
CA LEU A 66 1.04 5.21 6.54
C LEU A 66 2.41 4.82 7.12
N GLY A 67 3.04 5.70 7.88
CA GLY A 67 4.21 5.37 8.68
C GLY A 67 3.83 5.19 10.14
N ASP A 68 4.70 4.52 10.90
CA ASP A 68 4.68 4.63 12.36
C ASP A 68 4.98 6.06 12.81
N GLU A 69 5.79 6.79 12.02
CA GLU A 69 5.99 8.24 12.14
C GLU A 69 5.79 8.93 10.78
N GLY A 70 4.82 9.82 10.71
CA GLY A 70 4.51 10.59 9.49
C GLY A 70 3.85 9.74 8.41
N ASN A 71 3.20 10.42 7.45
CA ASN A 71 2.50 9.80 6.34
C ASN A 71 2.87 10.50 5.03
N ILE A 72 2.77 9.77 3.92
CA ILE A 72 2.73 10.33 2.58
C ILE A 72 1.30 10.17 2.07
N GLU A 73 0.69 11.28 1.67
CA GLU A 73 -0.65 11.30 1.09
C GLU A 73 -0.58 12.08 -0.22
N GLU A 74 -0.79 11.38 -1.34
CA GLU A 74 -0.89 11.99 -2.65
C GLU A 74 -2.30 11.78 -3.20
N SER A 75 -2.92 12.89 -3.59
CA SER A 75 -4.28 12.92 -4.12
C SER A 75 -4.20 13.31 -5.59
N ASN A 76 -4.84 12.52 -6.46
CA ASN A 76 -4.80 12.71 -7.90
C ASN A 76 -3.42 12.42 -8.52
N THR A 77 -2.94 11.20 -8.30
CA THR A 77 -1.69 10.62 -8.86
C THR A 77 -2.00 9.47 -9.81
N TYR A 78 -1.08 9.21 -10.74
CA TYR A 78 -1.10 8.01 -11.58
C TYR A 78 -0.65 6.81 -10.76
N LEU A 79 -1.63 6.00 -10.32
CA LEU A 79 -1.38 4.90 -9.39
C LEU A 79 -0.41 3.86 -9.96
N ASP A 80 -0.41 3.62 -11.26
CA ASP A 80 0.52 2.71 -11.90
C ASP A 80 1.96 3.22 -11.82
N ALA A 81 2.21 4.49 -12.14
CA ALA A 81 3.53 5.10 -12.01
C ALA A 81 4.02 5.09 -10.55
N PHE A 82 3.13 5.41 -9.60
CA PHE A 82 3.46 5.42 -8.18
C PHE A 82 3.77 3.99 -7.67
N PHE A 83 2.93 3.01 -7.99
CA PHE A 83 3.19 1.61 -7.62
C PHE A 83 4.45 1.05 -8.29
N GLU A 84 4.76 1.44 -9.52
CA GLU A 84 6.01 1.03 -10.18
C GLU A 84 7.22 1.56 -9.42
N ALA A 85 7.17 2.82 -8.99
CA ALA A 85 8.25 3.41 -8.21
C ALA A 85 8.40 2.77 -6.83
N LEU A 86 7.28 2.45 -6.16
CA LEU A 86 7.29 1.70 -4.90
C LEU A 86 7.86 0.30 -5.06
N ALA A 87 7.41 -0.43 -6.09
CA ALA A 87 7.89 -1.78 -6.38
C ALA A 87 9.39 -1.78 -6.72
N GLU A 88 9.88 -0.78 -7.45
CA GLU A 88 11.30 -0.66 -7.76
C GLU A 88 12.13 -0.37 -6.50
N GLY A 89 11.73 0.61 -5.68
CA GLY A 89 12.42 0.89 -4.42
C GLY A 89 12.44 -0.33 -3.47
N ALA A 90 11.32 -1.06 -3.41
CA ALA A 90 11.15 -2.25 -2.58
C ALA A 90 12.15 -3.38 -2.91
N LYS A 91 12.61 -3.52 -4.15
CA LYS A 91 13.64 -4.52 -4.52
C LYS A 91 14.98 -4.31 -3.82
N HIS A 92 15.24 -3.08 -3.38
CA HIS A 92 16.49 -2.70 -2.74
C HIS A 92 16.40 -2.72 -1.21
N ILE A 93 15.31 -3.20 -0.61
CA ILE A 93 15.11 -3.15 0.85
C ILE A 93 16.22 -3.84 1.66
N LYS A 94 16.91 -4.81 1.07
CA LYS A 94 18.03 -5.54 1.68
C LYS A 94 19.39 -4.87 1.48
N SER A 95 19.51 -3.88 0.58
CA SER A 95 20.82 -3.26 0.29
C SER A 95 21.32 -2.37 1.42
N GLY A 96 20.41 -1.79 2.22
CA GLY A 96 20.74 -0.80 3.23
C GLY A 96 21.23 0.53 2.63
N GLU A 97 21.00 0.73 1.33
CA GLU A 97 21.40 1.93 0.60
C GLU A 97 20.24 2.92 0.50
N VAL A 98 20.58 4.18 0.23
CA VAL A 98 19.59 5.19 -0.17
C VAL A 98 19.32 5.05 -1.66
N ILE A 99 18.06 4.83 -2.02
CA ILE A 99 17.61 4.66 -3.39
C ILE A 99 16.71 5.84 -3.75
N VAL A 100 16.98 6.44 -4.90
CA VAL A 100 16.18 7.54 -5.45
C VAL A 100 15.51 7.03 -6.72
N ILE A 101 14.19 7.04 -6.74
CA ILE A 101 13.38 6.64 -7.88
C ILE A 101 12.66 7.87 -8.43
N ASP A 102 12.76 8.08 -9.73
CA ASP A 102 12.03 9.13 -10.45
C ASP A 102 10.78 8.52 -11.11
N PRO A 103 9.59 8.68 -10.50
CA PRO A 103 8.34 8.35 -11.15
C PRO A 103 8.09 9.32 -12.31
N LEU A 104 8.40 8.89 -13.54
CA LEU A 104 8.42 9.67 -14.80
C LEU A 104 7.33 10.73 -15.03
N ILE A 105 6.14 10.58 -14.45
CA ILE A 105 4.94 11.41 -14.70
C ILE A 105 4.53 12.20 -13.44
N GLU A 106 5.16 11.93 -12.30
CA GLU A 106 4.87 12.57 -11.01
C GLU A 106 5.81 13.76 -10.75
N PRO A 107 5.41 14.74 -9.92
CA PRO A 107 6.16 15.97 -9.70
C PRO A 107 7.46 15.81 -8.90
N ASP A 108 7.53 14.82 -8.01
CA ASP A 108 8.63 14.64 -7.07
C ASP A 108 9.27 13.26 -7.19
N VAL A 109 10.54 13.13 -6.80
CA VAL A 109 11.20 11.83 -6.68
C VAL A 109 10.77 11.12 -5.40
N ILE A 110 10.74 9.79 -5.43
CA ILE A 110 10.58 8.96 -4.23
C ILE A 110 11.96 8.55 -3.74
N VAL A 111 12.27 8.85 -2.48
CA VAL A 111 13.53 8.47 -1.84
C VAL A 111 13.27 7.42 -0.78
N PHE A 112 13.90 6.27 -0.93
CA PHE A 112 13.94 5.20 0.06
C PHE A 112 15.28 5.25 0.79
N ASP A 113 15.24 5.38 2.10
CA ASP A 113 16.41 5.23 2.96
C ASP A 113 16.20 3.99 3.83
N PHE A 114 16.90 2.92 3.47
CA PHE A 114 16.85 1.64 4.15
C PHE A 114 17.93 1.57 5.22
N THR A 115 17.51 1.62 6.48
CA THR A 115 18.41 1.36 7.61
C THR A 115 18.20 -0.06 8.14
N LEU A 116 19.07 -0.49 9.06
CA LEU A 116 18.91 -1.79 9.72
C LEU A 116 17.55 -1.90 10.45
N GLU A 117 17.12 -0.81 11.09
CA GLU A 117 15.95 -0.82 11.98
C GLU A 117 14.65 -0.38 11.30
N LYS A 118 14.73 0.51 10.30
CA LYS A 118 13.54 1.14 9.70
C LYS A 118 13.74 1.47 8.22
N LEU A 119 12.62 1.55 7.52
CA LEU A 119 12.48 2.16 6.21
C LEU A 119 12.01 3.60 6.37
N VAL A 120 12.64 4.53 5.67
CA VAL A 120 12.14 5.90 5.52
C VAL A 120 11.81 6.12 4.05
N VAL A 121 10.57 6.50 3.76
CA VAL A 121 10.12 6.92 2.43
C VAL A 121 9.92 8.44 2.47
N ASN A 122 10.48 9.15 1.49
CA ASN A 122 10.23 10.58 1.28
C ASN A 122 9.65 10.80 -0.12
N TYR A 123 8.73 11.76 -0.22
CA TYR A 123 8.15 12.19 -1.49
C TYR A 123 7.77 13.67 -1.38
N GLY A 124 8.47 14.53 -2.11
CA GLY A 124 8.34 15.98 -1.96
C GLY A 124 8.61 16.43 -0.52
N ILE A 125 7.61 17.08 0.11
CA ILE A 125 7.66 17.49 1.52
C ILE A 125 7.24 16.41 2.50
N TRP A 126 6.70 15.29 2.00
CA TRP A 126 6.11 14.24 2.81
C TRP A 126 7.14 13.18 3.19
N LYS A 127 6.90 12.56 4.34
CA LYS A 127 7.77 11.54 4.90
C LYS A 127 6.95 10.51 5.68
N ALA A 128 7.23 9.24 5.43
CA ALA A 128 6.72 8.11 6.20
C ALA A 128 7.89 7.28 6.72
N VAL A 129 7.87 6.94 8.01
CA VAL A 129 8.85 6.06 8.65
C VAL A 129 8.16 4.76 9.02
N VAL A 130 8.70 3.63 8.57
CA VAL A 130 8.14 2.30 8.78
C VAL A 130 9.16 1.40 9.48
N SER A 131 8.80 0.90 10.65
CA SER A 131 9.66 0.04 11.48
C SER A 131 9.58 -1.42 11.01
N ASP A 132 8.38 -1.89 10.65
CA ASP A 132 8.19 -3.24 10.15
C ASP A 132 8.29 -3.30 8.61
N LYS A 133 9.53 -3.46 8.15
CA LYS A 133 9.89 -3.57 6.73
C LYS A 133 9.23 -4.77 6.05
N GLU A 134 9.11 -5.91 6.74
CA GLU A 134 8.53 -7.12 6.16
C GLU A 134 7.02 -6.93 5.95
N LYS A 135 6.35 -6.35 6.93
CA LYS A 135 4.95 -5.98 6.82
C LYS A 135 4.72 -4.94 5.71
N PHE A 136 5.56 -3.92 5.60
CA PHE A 136 5.49 -2.96 4.48
C PHE A 136 5.55 -3.66 3.12
N MET A 137 6.49 -4.60 2.96
CA MET A 137 6.63 -5.37 1.72
C MET A 137 5.40 -6.24 1.43
N SER A 138 4.85 -6.88 2.46
CA SER A 138 3.61 -7.65 2.35
C SER A 138 2.42 -6.77 1.94
N ASP A 139 2.27 -5.61 2.58
CA ASP A 139 1.21 -4.64 2.27
C ASP A 139 1.35 -4.08 0.86
N LEU A 140 2.58 -3.78 0.42
CA LEU A 140 2.85 -3.31 -0.95
C LEU A 140 2.48 -4.37 -1.98
N ARG A 141 2.90 -5.62 -1.78
CA ARG A 141 2.55 -6.73 -2.68
C ARG A 141 1.05 -6.92 -2.77
N ARG A 142 0.34 -6.91 -1.64
CA ARG A 142 -1.12 -6.99 -1.61
C ARG A 142 -1.75 -5.84 -2.40
N ALA A 143 -1.35 -4.59 -2.14
CA ALA A 143 -1.89 -3.43 -2.83
C ALA A 143 -1.64 -3.48 -4.35
N VAL A 144 -0.43 -3.87 -4.77
CA VAL A 144 -0.09 -4.04 -6.20
C VAL A 144 -0.92 -5.16 -6.84
N GLN A 145 -1.11 -6.28 -6.13
CA GLN A 145 -1.92 -7.40 -6.62
C GLN A 145 -3.38 -6.98 -6.81
N GLU A 146 -3.97 -6.32 -5.80
CA GLU A 146 -5.33 -5.79 -5.86
C GLU A 146 -5.49 -4.81 -7.03
N PHE A 147 -4.55 -3.88 -7.18
CA PHE A 147 -4.54 -2.91 -8.26
C PHE A 147 -4.50 -3.57 -9.63
N VAL A 148 -3.54 -4.48 -9.87
CA VAL A 148 -3.42 -5.19 -11.16
C VAL A 148 -4.67 -6.02 -11.47
N THR A 149 -5.25 -6.70 -10.47
CA THR A 149 -6.50 -7.45 -10.63
C THR A 149 -7.65 -6.53 -11.04
N ILE A 150 -7.82 -5.39 -10.36
CA ILE A 150 -8.87 -4.42 -10.66
C ILE A 150 -8.71 -3.88 -12.09
N LEU A 151 -7.49 -3.52 -12.51
CA LEU A 151 -7.24 -3.07 -13.88
C LEU A 151 -7.58 -4.15 -14.91
N ASP A 152 -7.20 -5.41 -14.65
CA ASP A 152 -7.47 -6.55 -15.54
C ASP A 152 -8.97 -6.86 -15.68
N GLU A 153 -9.73 -6.73 -14.60
CA GLU A 153 -11.18 -6.89 -14.62
C GLU A 153 -11.85 -5.78 -15.43
N LEU A 154 -11.42 -4.52 -15.23
CA LEU A 154 -12.01 -3.37 -15.89
C LEU A 154 -11.75 -3.37 -17.40
N VAL A 155 -10.53 -3.67 -17.86
CA VAL A 155 -10.26 -3.80 -19.31
C VAL A 155 -11.05 -4.94 -19.93
N THR A 156 -11.27 -6.03 -19.20
CA THR A 156 -12.08 -7.16 -19.67
C THR A 156 -13.54 -6.74 -19.85
N GLN A 157 -14.11 -6.00 -18.88
CA GLN A 157 -15.47 -5.48 -18.96
C GLN A 157 -15.66 -4.49 -20.12
N GLN A 158 -14.63 -3.71 -20.43
CA GLN A 158 -14.63 -2.74 -21.53
C GLN A 158 -14.28 -3.35 -22.90
N GLY A 159 -13.96 -4.65 -22.97
CA GLY A 159 -13.54 -5.31 -24.21
C GLY A 159 -12.19 -4.78 -24.74
N GLN A 160 -11.38 -4.19 -23.86
CA GLN A 160 -10.08 -3.63 -24.19
C GLN A 160 -8.96 -4.66 -24.04
N LYS A 161 -7.82 -4.40 -24.68
CA LYS A 161 -6.62 -5.21 -24.52
C LYS A 161 -6.01 -4.97 -23.13
N LYS A 162 -5.63 -6.05 -22.44
CA LYS A 162 -4.87 -5.97 -21.18
C LYS A 162 -3.56 -5.21 -21.35
N ARG A 163 -3.26 -4.34 -20.39
CA ARG A 163 -1.94 -3.70 -20.26
C ARG A 163 -0.92 -4.71 -19.77
N ALA A 164 0.32 -4.57 -20.23
CA ALA A 164 1.39 -5.46 -19.82
C ALA A 164 1.70 -5.30 -18.32
N LEU A 165 1.80 -4.05 -17.83
CA LEU A 165 2.18 -3.73 -16.45
C LEU A 165 3.40 -4.55 -15.99
N ALA A 166 4.39 -4.67 -16.88
CA ALA A 166 5.44 -5.68 -16.76
C ALA A 166 6.21 -5.57 -15.44
N LYS A 167 6.53 -4.35 -15.00
CA LYS A 167 7.23 -4.14 -13.72
C LYS A 167 6.41 -4.61 -12.52
N LEU A 168 5.12 -4.26 -12.48
CA LEU A 168 4.22 -4.65 -11.39
C LEU A 168 4.00 -6.16 -11.37
N ARG A 169 3.81 -6.79 -12.54
CA ARG A 169 3.66 -8.25 -12.62
C ARG A 169 4.93 -8.98 -12.23
N ASN A 170 6.09 -8.53 -12.70
CA ASN A 170 7.38 -9.09 -12.27
C ASN A 170 7.56 -8.98 -10.76
N PHE A 171 7.19 -7.84 -10.16
CA PHE A 171 7.26 -7.65 -8.71
C PHE A 171 6.36 -8.63 -7.93
N LEU A 172 5.21 -9.03 -8.49
CA LEU A 172 4.33 -10.05 -7.91
C LEU A 172 4.89 -11.47 -8.11
N ASP A 173 5.50 -11.73 -9.26
CA ASP A 173 6.05 -13.04 -9.65
C ASP A 173 7.37 -13.37 -8.96
N GLU A 174 8.12 -12.35 -8.49
CA GLU A 174 9.30 -12.48 -7.65
C GLU A 174 8.91 -13.10 -6.30
N THR A 175 8.65 -14.41 -6.30
CA THR A 175 8.54 -15.26 -5.13
C THR A 175 9.91 -15.82 -4.82
N HIS A 176 10.41 -15.51 -3.62
CA HIS A 176 11.69 -15.91 -3.02
C HIS A 176 12.93 -15.08 -3.38
N ASP A 177 13.51 -14.44 -2.36
CA ASP A 177 14.51 -15.10 -1.50
C ASP A 177 14.31 -14.73 -0.02
#